data_AF-A0AAD9SJR6-F1
#
_entry.id   AF-A0AAD9SJR6-F1
#
_cell.length_a   1.000
_cell.length_b   1.000
_cell.length_c   1.000
_cell.angle_alpha   90.00
_cell.angle_beta   90.00
_cell.angle_gamma   90.00
#
_symmetry.space_group_name_H-M   'P 1'
#
loop_
_entity.id
_entity.type
_entity.pdbx_description
1 polymer ?
#
loop_
_entity_poly.entity_id
_entity_poly.type
_entity_poly.pdbx_seq_one_letter_code
_entity_poly.pdbx_strand_id
1 'polypeptide(L)'
;MSVVPLLVLDAFLLANNINESEVLCSGFPPFYDEDSDQVTTLLRNKVGSGDAKTRVFVPARMSYKRATSGYIAYDWTVVFAQRRFDAGDLAEHPPVGFEELRKEVLSYANASDGAESLADDPRYQNALYVVITDERTYIPPEMLQRMKLICLRYRRICKSN
;
A
#
# COMPACT_ATOMS: atom_id res chain seq x y z
N MET A 1 6.32 -0.12 -6.20
CA MET A 1 5.15 -0.97 -5.82
C MET A 1 5.03 -2.10 -6.83
N SER A 2 4.50 -3.27 -6.44
CA SER A 2 4.23 -4.39 -7.35
C SER A 2 2.72 -4.64 -7.46
N VAL A 3 2.23 -4.97 -8.65
CA VAL A 3 0.85 -5.40 -8.88
C VAL A 3 0.74 -6.91 -8.72
N VAL A 4 -0.33 -7.40 -8.11
CA VAL A 4 -0.57 -8.82 -7.86
C VAL A 4 -2.04 -9.14 -8.12
N PRO A 5 -2.38 -10.24 -8.83
CA PRO A 5 -3.77 -10.70 -8.91
C PRO A 5 -4.35 -11.00 -7.52
N LEU A 6 -5.56 -10.57 -7.21
CA LEU A 6 -6.11 -10.74 -5.86
C LEU A 6 -6.26 -12.21 -5.44
N LEU A 7 -6.57 -13.11 -6.37
CA LEU A 7 -6.64 -14.55 -6.08
C LEU A 7 -5.28 -15.14 -5.70
N VAL A 8 -4.21 -14.63 -6.27
CA VAL A 8 -2.83 -15.04 -5.94
C VAL A 8 -2.45 -14.51 -4.56
N LEU A 9 -2.79 -13.26 -4.28
CA LEU A 9 -2.62 -12.66 -2.95
C LEU A 9 -3.43 -13.42 -1.88
N ASP A 10 -4.68 -13.78 -2.18
CA ASP A 10 -5.56 -14.56 -1.30
C ASP A 10 -4.93 -15.92 -0.96
N ALA A 11 -4.46 -16.67 -1.97
CA ALA A 11 -3.77 -17.93 -1.75
C ALA A 11 -2.50 -17.79 -0.88
N PHE A 12 -1.71 -16.73 -1.09
CA PHE A 12 -0.56 -16.40 -0.24
C PHE A 12 -0.97 -16.12 1.21
N LEU A 13 -2.04 -15.36 1.44
CA LEU A 13 -2.51 -15.02 2.79
C LEU A 13 -3.06 -16.25 3.52
N LEU A 14 -3.86 -17.07 2.84
CA LEU A 14 -4.37 -18.33 3.38
C LEU A 14 -3.25 -19.28 3.78
N ALA A 15 -2.19 -19.39 2.96
CA ALA A 15 -1.02 -20.20 3.28
C ALA A 15 -0.23 -19.70 4.50
N ASN A 16 -0.37 -18.42 4.86
CA ASN A 16 0.19 -17.82 6.07
C ASN A 16 -0.81 -17.72 7.23
N ASN A 17 -1.93 -18.47 7.16
CA ASN A 17 -3.00 -18.52 8.17
C ASN A 17 -3.78 -17.20 8.37
N ILE A 18 -3.83 -16.35 7.35
CA ILE A 18 -4.58 -15.09 7.37
C ILE A 18 -5.86 -15.26 6.54
N ASN A 19 -7.01 -15.29 7.21
CA ASN A 19 -8.35 -15.35 6.59
C ASN A 19 -8.94 -13.95 6.30
N GLU A 20 -8.17 -12.88 6.49
CA GLU A 20 -8.59 -11.48 6.22
C GLU A 20 -8.81 -11.19 4.72
N SER A 21 -8.64 -12.18 3.85
CA SER A 21 -8.82 -12.04 2.40
C SER A 21 -10.25 -11.65 2.00
N GLU A 22 -11.26 -11.97 2.81
CA GLU A 22 -12.62 -11.47 2.58
C GLU A 22 -12.70 -9.93 2.66
N VAL A 23 -11.90 -9.32 3.56
CA VAL A 23 -11.85 -7.85 3.72
C VAL A 23 -11.10 -7.22 2.55
N LEU A 24 -9.96 -7.80 2.12
CA LEU A 24 -9.23 -7.30 0.95
C LEU A 24 -10.02 -7.47 -0.36
N CYS A 25 -10.74 -8.59 -0.51
CA CYS A 25 -11.55 -8.91 -1.69
C CYS A 25 -12.87 -8.13 -1.76
N SER A 26 -13.32 -7.56 -0.64
CA SER A 26 -14.49 -6.69 -0.59
C SER A 26 -14.27 -5.34 -1.30
N GLY A 27 -13.01 -5.01 -1.63
CA GLY A 27 -12.65 -3.75 -2.27
C GLY A 27 -12.51 -2.59 -1.28
N PHE A 28 -12.74 -2.84 0.01
CA PHE A 28 -12.41 -1.88 1.05
C PHE A 28 -10.92 -2.00 1.38
N PRO A 29 -10.11 -0.96 1.13
CA PRO A 29 -8.74 -0.97 1.61
C PRO A 29 -8.77 -1.07 3.14
N PRO A 30 -7.90 -1.88 3.77
CA PRO A 30 -7.83 -1.98 5.23
C PRO A 30 -7.57 -0.62 5.88
N PHE A 31 -8.13 -0.44 7.08
CA PHE A 31 -8.00 0.79 7.86
C PHE A 31 -6.86 0.60 8.86
N TYR A 32 -5.71 1.19 8.53
CA TYR A 32 -4.48 1.13 9.33
C TYR A 32 -4.40 2.34 10.25
N ASP A 33 -5.27 2.43 11.25
CA ASP A 33 -5.10 3.40 12.32
C ASP A 33 -4.30 2.74 13.46
N GLU A 34 -3.13 3.33 13.69
CA GLU A 34 -2.17 3.09 14.78
C GLU A 34 -1.53 1.69 14.87
N ASP A 35 -2.26 0.60 14.63
CA ASP A 35 -1.75 -0.78 14.65
C ASP A 35 -1.67 -1.39 13.24
N SER A 36 -0.60 -2.14 12.95
CA SER A 36 -0.50 -2.90 11.71
C SER A 36 -1.40 -4.12 11.76
N ASP A 37 -2.33 -4.26 10.79
CA ASP A 37 -3.11 -5.49 10.64
C ASP A 37 -2.21 -6.72 10.39
N GLN A 38 -2.80 -7.91 10.43
CA GLN A 38 -2.04 -9.16 10.28
C GLN A 38 -1.35 -9.23 8.91
N VAL A 39 -2.03 -8.77 7.85
CA VAL A 39 -1.49 -8.71 6.48
C VAL A 39 -0.25 -7.82 6.40
N THR A 40 -0.33 -6.59 6.90
CA THR A 40 0.75 -5.61 6.89
C THR A 40 1.92 -6.06 7.77
N THR A 41 1.61 -6.64 8.92
CA THR A 41 2.63 -7.23 9.80
C THR A 41 3.37 -8.36 9.08
N LEU A 42 2.65 -9.27 8.43
CA LEU A 42 3.23 -10.35 7.63
C LEU A 42 4.14 -9.79 6.53
N LEU A 43 3.65 -8.85 5.73
CA LEU A 43 4.40 -8.30 4.61
C LEU A 43 5.67 -7.59 5.07
N ARG A 44 5.60 -6.77 6.13
CA ARG A 44 6.77 -6.09 6.69
C ARG A 44 7.80 -7.09 7.22
N ASN A 45 7.34 -8.12 7.93
CA ASN A 45 8.23 -9.18 8.42
C ASN A 45 8.95 -9.92 7.27
N LYS A 46 8.26 -10.13 6.14
CA LYS A 46 8.83 -10.76 4.93
C LYS A 46 9.82 -9.86 4.20
N VAL A 47 9.58 -8.55 4.16
CA VAL A 47 10.54 -7.58 3.61
C VAL A 47 11.78 -7.43 4.51
N GLY A 48 11.60 -7.50 5.83
CA GLY A 48 12.66 -7.46 6.83
C GLY A 48 12.29 -6.59 8.03
N SER A 49 12.92 -6.86 9.16
CA SER A 49 12.62 -6.29 10.49
C SER A 49 12.78 -4.77 10.66
N GLY A 50 13.16 -4.04 9.61
CA GLY A 50 13.23 -2.57 9.58
C GLY A 50 12.18 -1.90 8.70
N ASP A 51 11.30 -2.66 8.04
CA ASP A 51 10.32 -2.10 7.13
C ASP A 51 9.07 -1.59 7.86
N ALA A 52 8.82 -0.28 7.74
CA ALA A 52 7.67 0.40 8.35
C ALA A 52 6.61 0.80 7.33
N LYS A 53 6.91 0.71 6.02
CA LYS A 53 6.08 1.30 4.98
C LYS A 53 5.34 0.29 4.15
N THR A 54 5.79 -0.98 4.08
CA THR A 54 5.11 -1.95 3.22
C THR A 54 3.66 -2.15 3.61
N ARG A 55 2.78 -2.18 2.61
CA ARG A 55 1.34 -2.41 2.75
C ARG A 55 0.66 -2.79 1.44
N VAL A 56 -0.58 -3.28 1.56
CA VAL A 56 -1.46 -3.56 0.41
C VAL A 56 -2.37 -2.39 0.13
N PHE A 57 -2.53 -2.06 -1.16
CA PHE A 57 -3.54 -1.16 -1.68
C PHE A 57 -4.48 -1.91 -2.62
N VAL A 58 -5.78 -1.79 -2.37
CA VAL A 58 -6.83 -2.26 -3.28
C VAL A 58 -7.51 -1.02 -3.87
N PRO A 59 -7.54 -0.85 -5.21
CA PRO A 59 -8.17 0.30 -5.82
C PRO A 59 -9.64 0.40 -5.46
N ALA A 60 -10.11 1.62 -5.19
CA ALA A 60 -11.53 1.89 -5.11
C ALA A 60 -12.19 1.65 -6.46
N ARG A 61 -13.43 1.17 -6.42
CA ARG A 61 -14.25 0.99 -7.60
C ARG A 61 -15.62 1.60 -7.37
N MET A 62 -15.99 2.49 -8.29
CA MET A 62 -17.29 3.18 -8.30
C MET A 62 -18.44 2.31 -8.86
N SER A 63 -18.23 0.99 -9.07
CA SER A 63 -19.19 0.11 -9.77
C SER A 63 -19.20 -1.33 -9.25
N TYR A 64 -20.20 -2.13 -9.61
CA TYR A 64 -20.45 -3.51 -9.15
C TYR A 64 -19.39 -4.58 -9.49
N LYS A 65 -18.21 -4.22 -10.01
CA LYS A 65 -17.14 -5.18 -10.34
C LYS A 65 -16.07 -5.21 -9.26
N ARG A 66 -15.84 -6.38 -8.66
CA ARG A 66 -14.73 -6.62 -7.70
C ARG A 66 -13.38 -6.27 -8.31
N ALA A 67 -12.46 -5.74 -7.51
CA ALA A 67 -11.08 -5.55 -7.92
C ALA A 67 -10.48 -6.90 -8.36
N THR A 68 -9.65 -6.90 -9.39
CA THR A 68 -8.98 -8.11 -9.90
C THR A 68 -7.52 -8.18 -9.45
N SER A 69 -6.99 -7.05 -8.98
CA SER A 69 -5.58 -6.89 -8.62
C SER A 69 -5.47 -6.01 -7.39
N GLY A 70 -4.57 -6.39 -6.49
CA GLY A 70 -4.07 -5.57 -5.41
C GLY A 70 -2.66 -5.10 -5.72
N TYR A 71 -2.17 -4.15 -4.94
CA TYR A 71 -0.83 -3.64 -5.09
C TYR A 71 -0.09 -3.68 -3.76
N ILE A 72 1.11 -4.26 -3.76
CA ILE A 72 1.98 -4.31 -2.59
C ILE A 72 3.01 -3.19 -2.74
N ALA A 73 2.93 -2.16 -1.91
CA ALA A 73 3.83 -1.00 -1.96
C ALA A 73 4.90 -1.15 -0.90
N TYR A 74 6.19 -0.96 -1.24
CA TYR A 74 7.27 -0.76 -0.27
C TYR A 74 7.39 0.69 0.20
N ASP A 75 6.99 1.64 -0.64
CA ASP A 75 6.90 3.06 -0.32
C ASP A 75 5.69 3.65 -1.04
N TRP A 76 5.08 4.67 -0.46
CA TRP A 76 3.85 5.31 -0.92
C TRP A 76 3.68 6.67 -0.24
N THR A 77 2.90 7.53 -0.88
CA THR A 77 2.43 8.78 -0.28
C THR A 77 0.99 9.02 -0.72
N VAL A 78 0.21 9.73 0.11
CA VAL A 78 -1.17 10.11 -0.20
C VAL A 78 -1.17 11.52 -0.78
N VAL A 79 -1.87 11.70 -1.89
CA VAL A 79 -2.02 12.99 -2.56
C VAL A 79 -3.50 13.37 -2.56
N PHE A 80 -3.83 14.52 -1.97
CA PHE A 80 -5.21 14.99 -1.84
C PHE A 80 -5.76 15.65 -3.12
N ALA A 81 -4.91 16.32 -3.90
CA ALA A 81 -5.32 16.95 -5.16
C ALA A 81 -4.15 17.03 -6.14
N GLN A 82 -3.08 17.70 -5.71
CA GLN A 82 -1.83 17.79 -6.46
C GLN A 82 -0.67 17.87 -5.47
N ARG A 83 0.43 17.20 -5.80
CA ARG A 83 1.69 17.28 -5.05
C ARG A 83 2.84 17.24 -6.05
N ARG A 84 3.83 18.11 -5.84
CA ARG A 84 5.13 18.01 -6.51
C ARG A 84 5.97 17.01 -5.72
N PHE A 85 6.62 16.10 -6.44
CA PHE A 85 7.55 15.15 -5.85
C PHE A 85 8.97 15.71 -5.92
N ASP A 86 9.64 15.74 -4.78
CA ASP A 86 11.05 16.04 -4.66
C ASP A 86 11.88 14.75 -4.49
N ALA A 87 13.19 14.84 -4.71
CA ALA A 87 14.08 13.71 -4.49
C ALA A 87 14.03 13.28 -3.01
N GLY A 88 13.75 12.00 -2.77
CA GLY A 88 13.57 11.45 -1.41
C GLY A 88 12.14 11.43 -0.89
N ASP A 89 11.15 11.95 -1.64
CA ASP A 89 9.73 11.79 -1.28
C ASP A 89 9.27 10.32 -1.33
N LEU A 90 9.86 9.55 -2.25
CA LEU A 90 9.67 8.11 -2.39
C LEU A 90 11.04 7.44 -2.51
N ALA A 91 11.16 6.23 -2.01
CA ALA A 91 12.33 5.41 -2.16
C ALA A 91 12.62 5.15 -3.65
N GLU A 92 13.85 5.46 -4.07
CA GLU A 92 14.32 5.24 -5.45
C GLU A 92 14.49 3.75 -5.76
N HIS A 93 14.83 2.96 -4.74
CA HIS A 93 15.08 1.53 -4.84
C HIS A 93 14.22 0.75 -3.84
N PRO A 94 13.73 -0.45 -4.21
CA PRO A 94 13.03 -1.32 -3.28
C PRO A 94 13.97 -1.80 -2.16
N PRO A 95 13.46 -2.05 -0.94
CA PRO A 95 14.25 -2.62 0.15
C PRO A 95 14.68 -4.07 -0.15
N VAL A 96 15.73 -4.52 0.55
CA VAL A 96 16.50 -5.76 0.27
C VAL A 96 15.72 -7.08 0.44
N GLY A 97 14.44 -7.06 0.84
CA GLY A 97 13.58 -8.25 0.86
C GLY A 97 12.30 -8.11 0.02
N PHE A 98 12.12 -6.98 -0.66
CA PHE A 98 10.87 -6.72 -1.37
C PHE A 98 10.74 -7.55 -2.64
N GLU A 99 11.85 -7.80 -3.32
CA GLU A 99 11.86 -8.57 -4.56
C GLU A 99 11.59 -10.05 -4.28
N GLU A 100 12.11 -10.56 -3.16
CA GLU A 100 11.86 -11.89 -2.62
C GLU A 100 10.39 -12.04 -2.25
N LEU A 101 9.83 -11.09 -1.51
CA LEU A 101 8.40 -11.06 -1.20
C LEU A 101 7.55 -11.06 -2.48
N ARG A 102 7.91 -10.24 -3.48
CA ARG A 102 7.20 -10.19 -4.76
C ARG A 102 7.18 -11.56 -5.45
N LYS A 103 8.34 -12.20 -5.56
CA LYS A 103 8.48 -13.54 -6.17
C LYS A 103 7.72 -14.60 -5.38
N GLU A 104 7.80 -14.55 -4.06
CA GLU A 104 7.08 -15.46 -3.17
C GLU A 104 5.57 -15.36 -3.40
N VAL A 105 5.00 -14.15 -3.33
CA VAL A 105 3.55 -13.95 -3.55
C VAL A 105 3.15 -14.47 -4.94
N LEU A 106 3.90 -14.14 -5.98
CA LEU A 106 3.58 -14.55 -7.36
C LEU A 106 3.73 -16.07 -7.60
N SER A 107 4.49 -16.77 -6.77
CA SER A 107 4.62 -18.24 -6.83
C SER A 107 3.33 -18.97 -6.46
N TYR A 108 2.38 -18.31 -5.79
CA TYR A 108 1.05 -18.84 -5.49
C TYR A 108 0.08 -18.78 -6.68
N ALA A 109 0.53 -18.28 -7.82
CA ALA A 109 -0.23 -18.44 -9.05
C ALA A 109 -0.25 -19.92 -9.43
N ASN A 110 -1.45 -20.47 -9.61
CA ASN A 110 -1.63 -21.83 -10.12
C ASN A 110 -0.95 -21.93 -11.50
N ALA A 111 0.25 -22.49 -11.53
CA ALA A 111 0.88 -22.90 -12.77
C ALA A 111 0.06 -24.08 -13.30
N SER A 112 -0.83 -23.83 -14.25
CA SER A 112 -1.22 -24.88 -15.19
C SER A 112 0.05 -25.40 -15.86
N ASP A 113 0.22 -26.72 -15.94
CA ASP A 113 1.42 -27.37 -16.51
C ASP A 113 1.92 -26.64 -17.76
N GLY A 114 3.10 -26.01 -17.66
CA GLY A 114 3.76 -25.29 -18.74
C GLY A 114 3.55 -23.76 -18.78
N ALA A 115 2.85 -23.15 -17.82
CA ALA A 115 2.74 -21.69 -17.73
C ALA A 115 4.06 -21.05 -17.27
N GLU A 116 4.47 -19.98 -17.94
CA GLU A 116 5.60 -19.15 -17.50
C GLU A 116 5.32 -18.55 -16.12
N SER A 117 6.38 -18.44 -15.31
CA SER A 117 6.30 -17.85 -13.97
C SER A 117 5.81 -16.41 -14.05
N LEU A 118 4.73 -16.08 -13.32
CA LEU A 118 4.27 -14.68 -13.22
C LEU A 118 5.34 -13.75 -12.64
N ALA A 119 6.31 -14.30 -11.89
CA ALA A 119 7.40 -13.51 -11.34
C ALA A 119 8.31 -12.89 -12.40
N ASP A 120 8.43 -13.53 -13.56
CA ASP A 120 9.29 -13.08 -14.66
C ASP A 120 8.53 -12.24 -15.70
N ASP A 121 7.21 -12.21 -15.62
CA ASP A 121 6.37 -11.43 -16.52
C ASP A 121 6.54 -9.91 -16.25
N PRO A 122 6.81 -9.11 -17.30
CA PRO A 122 7.06 -7.67 -17.18
C PRO A 122 5.89 -6.90 -16.56
N ARG A 123 4.66 -7.43 -16.60
CA ARG A 123 3.46 -6.82 -16.03
C ARG A 123 3.47 -6.80 -14.50
N TYR A 124 4.17 -7.73 -13.86
CA TYR A 124 4.22 -7.87 -12.39
C TYR A 124 5.55 -7.38 -11.81
N GLN A 125 6.25 -6.53 -12.55
CA GLN A 125 7.48 -5.87 -12.11
C GLN A 125 7.17 -4.63 -11.26
N ASN A 126 8.19 -4.18 -10.54
CA ASN A 126 8.10 -2.99 -9.70
C ASN A 126 7.93 -1.75 -10.56
N ALA A 127 6.87 -0.98 -10.30
CA ALA A 127 6.62 0.30 -10.97
C ALA A 127 6.02 1.32 -10.00
N LEU A 128 5.93 2.56 -10.49
CA LEU A 128 5.13 3.61 -9.88
C LEU A 128 3.69 3.48 -10.38
N TYR A 129 2.72 3.43 -9.45
CA TYR A 129 1.31 3.49 -9.81
C TYR A 129 0.61 4.58 -9.03
N VAL A 130 -0.39 5.18 -9.67
CA VAL A 130 -1.36 6.05 -9.02
C VAL A 130 -2.60 5.22 -8.74
N VAL A 131 -2.86 4.96 -7.46
CA VAL A 131 -4.03 4.19 -7.02
C VAL A 131 -5.04 5.14 -6.42
N ILE A 132 -6.22 5.24 -7.04
CA ILE A 132 -7.36 5.92 -6.45
C ILE A 132 -7.99 4.95 -5.45
N THR A 133 -7.90 5.29 -4.17
CA THR A 133 -8.59 4.60 -3.08
C THR A 133 -9.85 5.36 -2.71
N ASP A 134 -10.67 4.78 -1.83
CA ASP A 134 -11.93 5.38 -1.43
C ASP A 134 -11.71 6.70 -0.68
N GLU A 135 -12.73 7.55 -0.63
CA GLU A 135 -12.64 8.86 0.01
C GLU A 135 -12.44 8.68 1.52
N ARG A 136 -11.26 9.08 2.01
CA ARG A 136 -10.89 8.98 3.43
C ARG A 136 -10.65 10.37 4.00
N THR A 137 -11.07 10.56 5.25
CA THR A 137 -10.69 11.73 6.03
C THR A 137 -9.18 11.73 6.21
N TYR A 138 -8.50 12.57 5.43
CA TYR A 138 -7.05 12.74 5.48
C TYR A 138 -6.75 14.22 5.52
N ILE A 139 -5.99 14.65 6.53
CA ILE A 139 -5.46 16.01 6.60
C ILE A 139 -4.00 15.93 6.14
N PRO A 140 -3.66 16.48 4.97
CA PRO A 140 -2.30 16.43 4.46
C PRO A 140 -1.30 17.04 5.45
N PRO A 141 -0.09 16.47 5.60
CA PRO A 141 0.97 17.05 6.43
C PRO A 141 1.23 18.53 6.11
N GLU A 142 1.10 18.92 4.85
CA GLU A 142 1.23 20.29 4.38
C GLU A 142 0.13 21.20 4.96
N MET A 143 -1.11 20.70 5.09
CA MET A 143 -2.18 21.41 5.80
C MET A 143 -1.90 21.50 7.30
N LEU A 144 -1.46 20.41 7.93
CA LEU A 144 -1.10 20.40 9.35
C LEU A 144 0.03 21.39 9.66
N GLN A 145 1.06 21.44 8.82
CA GLN A 145 2.15 22.41 8.91
C GLN A 145 1.64 23.85 8.74
N ARG A 146 0.78 24.10 7.75
CA ARG A 146 0.14 25.41 7.56
C ARG A 146 -0.68 25.83 8.78
N MET A 147 -1.47 24.93 9.36
CA MET A 147 -2.24 25.19 10.58
C MET A 147 -1.33 25.51 11.76
N LYS A 148 -0.22 24.78 11.94
CA LYS A 148 0.78 25.08 12.97
C LYS A 148 1.41 26.46 12.77
N LEU A 149 1.78 26.81 11.54
CA LEU A 149 2.35 28.13 11.21
C LEU A 149 1.34 29.26 11.46
N ILE A 150 0.06 29.05 11.13
CA ILE A 150 -1.03 29.97 11.44
C ILE A 150 -1.12 30.14 12.97
N CYS A 151 -1.24 29.05 13.74
CA CYS A 151 -1.28 29.12 15.21
C CYS A 151 -0.05 29.81 15.83
N LEU A 152 1.16 29.57 15.30
CA LEU A 152 2.38 30.24 15.76
C LEU A 152 2.40 31.73 15.40
N ARG A 153 1.86 32.11 14.23
CA ARG A 153 1.71 33.52 13.82
C ARG A 153 0.65 34.25 14.66
N TYR A 154 -0.40 33.55 15.07
CA TYR A 154 -1.47 34.05 15.94
C TYR A 154 -1.23 33.81 17.44
N ARG A 155 -0.05 33.32 17.88
CA ARG A 155 0.34 33.26 19.31
C ARG A 155 0.45 34.64 19.99
N ARG A 156 0.34 35.76 19.25
CA ARG A 156 0.08 37.09 19.83
C ARG A 156 -1.39 37.31 20.24
N ILE A 157 -2.32 36.46 19.80
CA ILE A 157 -3.77 36.59 20.04
C ILE A 157 -4.32 35.42 20.87
N CYS A 158 -3.78 34.21 20.77
CA CYS A 158 -4.28 33.04 21.53
C CYS A 158 -3.72 32.89 22.96
N LYS A 159 -3.15 33.96 23.55
CA LYS A 159 -2.93 34.07 25.00
C LYS A 159 -3.79 35.19 25.55
N SER A 160 -5.10 34.97 25.59
CA SER A 160 -6.06 35.71 26.43
C SER A 160 -7.40 34.98 26.37
N ASN A 161 -7.51 33.90 27.16
CA ASN A 161 -8.65 33.56 28.02
C ASN A 161 -8.40 32.18 28.62
#